data_AF-A0A2S9FZK6-F1
#
_entry.id   AF-A0A2S9FZK6-F1
#
_cell.length_a   1.000
_cell.length_b   1.000
_cell.length_c   1.000
_cell.angle_alpha   90.00
_cell.angle_beta   90.00
_cell.angle_gamma   90.00
#
_symmetry.space_group_name_H-M   'P 1'
#
loop_
_entity.id
_entity.type
_entity.pdbx_description
1 polymer ?
#
loop_
_entity_poly.entity_id
_entity_poly.type
_entity_poly.pdbx_seq_one_letter_code
_entity_poly.pdbx_strand_id
1 'polypeptide(L)'
;MADAKPSRGLAGAVLKLMRAGDYELTVTGREHVSAHYVRVSLHAGGLLAGRALHPTMWIRMWFTDGDRRHQRGYTLVNPDPAN
;
A
#
# COMPACT_ATOMS: atom_id res chain seq x y z
N MET A 1 8.24 15.60 20.24
CA MET A 1 7.32 16.46 19.47
C MET A 1 6.18 15.60 18.99
N ALA A 2 4.93 16.06 19.16
CA ALA A 2 3.77 15.26 18.79
C ALA A 2 3.78 14.93 17.29
N ASP A 3 3.68 13.64 16.96
CA ASP A 3 3.50 13.15 15.59
C ASP A 3 2.16 13.69 15.06
N ALA A 4 2.21 14.84 14.40
CA ALA A 4 1.08 15.35 13.65
C ALA A 4 0.89 14.43 12.45
N LYS A 5 0.01 13.41 12.60
CA LYS A 5 -0.37 12.48 11.53
C LYS A 5 -0.89 13.31 10.35
N PRO A 6 -0.13 13.53 9.26
CA PRO A 6 -0.47 14.62 8.36
C PRO A 6 -1.65 14.20 7.49
N SER A 7 -2.72 14.99 7.55
CA SER A 7 -4.01 14.68 6.92
C SER A 7 -3.85 14.54 5.40
N ARG A 8 -4.50 13.54 4.81
CA ARG A 8 -4.43 13.24 3.36
C ARG A 8 -5.34 14.16 2.51
N GLY A 9 -5.66 15.36 3.02
CA GLY A 9 -6.54 16.34 2.37
C GLY A 9 -7.95 15.81 2.03
N LEU A 10 -8.63 16.50 1.12
CA LEU A 10 -9.98 16.16 0.63
C LEU A 10 -10.03 14.74 0.02
N ALA A 11 -9.01 14.35 -0.74
CA ALA A 11 -8.92 13.02 -1.34
C ALA A 11 -8.89 11.91 -0.26
N GLY A 12 -8.19 12.13 0.85
CA GLY A 12 -8.18 11.21 1.98
C GLY A 12 -9.52 11.10 2.70
N ALA A 13 -10.25 12.20 2.84
CA ALA A 13 -11.57 12.22 3.45
C ALA A 13 -12.61 11.47 2.61
N VAL A 14 -12.60 11.68 1.29
CA VAL A 14 -13.46 10.96 0.34
C VAL A 14 -13.19 9.45 0.38
N LEU A 15 -11.91 9.05 0.40
CA LEU A 15 -11.55 7.64 0.47
C LEU A 15 -11.98 6.97 1.78
N LYS A 16 -11.84 7.65 2.92
CA LYS A 16 -12.37 7.15 4.19
C LYS A 16 -13.88 7.01 4.16
N LEU A 17 -14.60 7.97 3.57
CA LEU A 17 -16.05 7.89 3.39
C LEU A 17 -16.46 6.70 2.51
N MET A 18 -15.62 6.35 1.53
CA MET A 18 -15.76 5.15 0.69
C MET A 18 -15.28 3.85 1.37
N ARG A 19 -15.00 3.87 2.68
CA ARG A 19 -14.47 2.73 3.46
C ARG A 19 -13.13 2.20 2.95
N ALA A 20 -12.33 3.02 2.27
CA ALA A 20 -10.96 2.65 1.94
C ALA A 20 -10.17 2.50 3.24
N GLY A 21 -9.77 1.27 3.56
CA GLY A 21 -8.99 1.00 4.76
C GLY A 21 -7.60 1.64 4.68
N ASP A 22 -7.15 2.17 5.82
CA ASP A 22 -5.77 2.59 6.02
C ASP A 22 -4.99 1.39 6.57
N TYR A 23 -3.99 0.92 5.81
CA TYR A 23 -3.16 -0.21 6.19
C TYR A 23 -1.70 0.23 6.26
N GLU A 24 -1.00 -0.28 7.26
CA GLU A 24 0.45 -0.16 7.37
C GLU A 24 1.08 -1.40 6.73
N LEU A 25 1.99 -1.17 5.79
CA LEU A 25 2.70 -2.22 5.07
C LEU A 25 4.15 -2.21 5.55
N THR A 26 4.64 -3.35 6.00
CA THR A 26 6.03 -3.50 6.44
C THR A 26 6.83 -4.22 5.36
N VAL A 27 7.92 -3.62 4.89
CA VAL A 27 8.83 -4.27 3.94
C VAL A 27 9.56 -5.42 4.62
N THR A 28 9.42 -6.62 4.07
CA THR A 28 10.08 -7.83 4.58
C THR A 28 11.18 -8.33 3.66
N GLY A 29 11.22 -7.88 2.40
CA GLY A 29 12.25 -8.28 1.45
C GLY A 29 12.25 -7.48 0.17
N ARG A 30 13.33 -7.62 -0.59
CA ARG A 30 13.50 -7.07 -1.93
C ARG A 30 14.18 -8.09 -2.83
N GLU A 31 13.73 -8.21 -4.07
CA GLU A 31 14.27 -9.09 -5.09
C GLU A 31 14.45 -8.31 -6.40
N HIS A 32 15.65 -8.34 -6.98
CA HIS A 32 15.87 -7.84 -8.34
C HIS A 32 15.51 -8.95 -9.33
N VAL A 33 14.35 -8.84 -9.95
CA VAL A 33 13.87 -9.81 -10.95
C VAL A 33 14.55 -9.57 -12.30
N SER A 34 14.83 -8.31 -12.65
CA SER A 34 15.63 -7.91 -13.81
C SER A 34 16.30 -6.56 -13.58
N ALA A 35 17.07 -6.07 -14.55
CA ALA A 35 17.77 -4.79 -14.47
C ALA A 35 16.86 -3.59 -14.12
N HIS A 36 15.57 -3.65 -14.48
CA HIS A 36 14.61 -2.56 -14.27
C HIS A 36 13.34 -3.01 -13.53
N TYR A 37 13.38 -4.17 -12.87
CA TYR A 37 12.22 -4.68 -12.14
C TYR A 37 12.62 -5.22 -10.77
N VAL A 38 12.18 -4.51 -9.74
CA VAL A 38 12.30 -4.91 -8.33
C VAL A 38 10.95 -5.40 -7.86
N ARG A 39 10.94 -6.58 -7.23
CA ARG A 39 9.82 -7.05 -6.43
C ARG A 39 10.08 -6.75 -4.96
N VAL A 40 9.09 -6.19 -4.29
CA VAL A 40 9.14 -5.88 -2.86
C VAL A 40 8.14 -6.78 -2.15
N SER A 41 8.61 -7.52 -1.15
CA SER A 41 7.78 -8.36 -0.28
C SER A 41 7.31 -7.54 0.92
N LEU A 42 6.03 -7.67 1.25
CA LEU A 42 5.38 -6.88 2.29
C LEU A 42 4.60 -7.79 3.23
N HIS A 43 4.72 -7.58 4.53
CA HIS A 43 3.66 -7.96 5.45
C HIS A 43 2.55 -6.91 5.37
N ALA A 44 1.33 -7.36 5.07
CA ALA A 44 0.27 -6.49 4.58
C ALA A 44 -0.63 -5.89 5.68
N GLY A 45 -0.34 -6.15 6.96
CA GLY A 45 -1.05 -5.54 8.08
C GLY A 45 -2.55 -5.82 8.09
N GLY A 46 -2.96 -7.02 7.66
CA GLY A 46 -4.36 -7.41 7.54
C GLY A 46 -5.10 -6.85 6.31
N LEU A 47 -4.41 -6.21 5.36
CA LEU A 47 -5.00 -5.69 4.12
C LEU A 47 -5.79 -6.74 3.35
N LEU A 48 -5.32 -7.99 3.33
CA LEU A 48 -5.93 -9.08 2.59
C LEU A 48 -6.96 -9.87 3.42
N ALA A 49 -7.06 -9.62 4.73
CA ALA A 49 -7.96 -10.35 5.61
C ALA A 49 -9.42 -10.15 5.18
N GLY A 50 -10.13 -11.26 4.96
CA GLY A 50 -11.55 -11.24 4.58
C GLY A 50 -11.83 -10.73 3.16
N ARG A 51 -10.80 -10.63 2.29
CA ARG A 51 -10.98 -10.23 0.88
C ARG A 51 -10.81 -11.42 -0.05
N ALA A 52 -11.76 -11.60 -0.96
CA ALA A 52 -11.59 -12.53 -2.07
C ALA A 52 -10.50 -12.02 -3.01
N LEU A 53 -9.45 -12.81 -3.21
CA LEU A 53 -8.39 -12.50 -4.17
C LEU A 53 -8.92 -12.64 -5.59
N HIS A 54 -8.50 -11.74 -6.48
CA HIS A 54 -8.81 -11.83 -7.90
C HIS A 54 -7.59 -11.47 -8.75
N PRO A 55 -7.49 -12.03 -9.96
CA PRO A 55 -6.50 -11.59 -10.94
C PRO A 55 -6.64 -10.09 -11.17
N THR A 56 -5.53 -9.39 -11.37
CA THR A 56 -5.45 -7.92 -11.57
C THR A 56 -5.70 -7.05 -10.32
N MET A 57 -5.82 -7.64 -9.12
CA MET A 57 -5.90 -6.85 -7.88
C MET A 57 -4.66 -5.98 -7.71
N TRP A 58 -4.87 -4.74 -7.31
CA TRP A 58 -3.82 -3.76 -7.09
C TRP A 58 -4.10 -2.94 -5.83
N ILE A 59 -3.02 -2.42 -5.25
CA ILE A 59 -3.06 -1.54 -4.09
C ILE A 59 -2.56 -0.16 -4.49
N ARG A 60 -3.02 0.86 -3.78
CA ARG A 60 -2.52 2.23 -3.95
C ARG A 60 -1.71 2.62 -2.73
N MET A 61 -0.47 3.00 -2.95
CA MET A 61 0.44 3.44 -1.91
C MET A 61 0.75 4.93 -2.05
N TRP A 62 0.98 5.57 -0.91
CA TRP A 62 1.44 6.95 -0.81
C TRP A 62 2.90 6.94 -0.37
N PHE A 63 3.73 7.69 -1.09
CA PHE A 63 5.14 7.92 -0.74
C PHE A 63 5.33 9.40 -0.42
N THR A 64 6.15 9.66 0.59
CA THR A 64 6.63 10.99 0.94
C THR A 64 7.94 11.25 0.22
N ASP A 65 8.02 12.37 -0.49
CA ASP A 65 9.23 12.90 -1.11
C ASP A 65 9.36 14.37 -0.74
N GLY A 66 10.11 14.65 0.33
CA GLY A 66 10.07 15.94 1.02
C GLY A 66 8.64 16.32 1.42
N ASP A 67 8.21 17.52 1.01
CA ASP A 67 6.85 18.02 1.26
C ASP A 67 5.79 17.47 0.28
N ARG A 68 6.21 16.73 -0.76
CA ARG A 68 5.31 16.20 -1.79
C ARG A 68 4.85 14.79 -1.43
N ARG A 69 3.60 14.48 -1.78
CA ARG A 69 3.00 13.16 -1.63
C ARG A 69 2.67 12.57 -3.00
N HIS A 70 3.30 11.46 -3.34
CA HIS A 70 3.08 10.75 -4.59
C HIS A 70 2.24 9.51 -4.34
N GLN A 71 1.14 9.36 -5.07
CA GLN A 71 0.36 8.12 -5.11
C GLN A 71 0.73 7.30 -6.35
N ARG A 72 0.90 5.99 -6.18
CA ARG A 72 1.10 5.02 -7.28
C ARG A 72 0.31 3.74 -7.01
N GLY A 73 -0.17 3.12 -8.08
CA GLY A 73 -0.82 1.81 -8.04
C GLY A 73 0.20 0.70 -8.31
N TYR A 74 0.09 -0.40 -7.57
CA TYR A 74 0.93 -1.59 -7.76
C TYR A 74 0.06 -2.84 -7.77
N THR A 75 0.25 -3.70 -8.77
CA THR A 75 -0.38 -5.01 -8.83
C THR A 75 0.16 -5.93 -7.75
N LEU A 76 -0.72 -6.68 -7.10
CA LEU A 76 -0.33 -7.71 -6.16
C LEU A 76 0.23 -8.91 -6.92
N VAL A 77 1.44 -9.33 -6.54
CA VAL A 77 2.07 -10.55 -7.05
C VAL A 77 2.13 -11.56 -5.92
N ASN A 78 1.60 -12.76 -6.15
CA ASN A 78 1.50 -13.84 -5.15
C ASN A 78 0.90 -13.38 -3.80
N PRO A 79 -0.29 -12.76 -3.78
CA PRO A 79 -0.93 -12.38 -2.53
C PRO A 79 -1.28 -13.62 -1.68
N ASP A 80 -0.92 -13.55 -0.40
CA ASP A 80 -1.20 -14.59 0.59
C ASP A 80 -2.00 -13.99 1.76
N PRO A 81 -3.28 -14.34 1.94
CA PRO A 81 -4.10 -13.84 3.04
C PRO A 81 -3.72 -14.39 4.42
N ALA A 82 -2.92 -15.46 4.48
CA ALA A 82 -2.45 -16.07 5.74
C ALA A 82 -1.09 -15.53 6.20
N ASN A 83 -0.50 -14.59 5.46
CA ASN A 83 0.81 -13.99 5.70
C ASN A 83 0.84 -13.04 6.90
#